data_AF-A0A935NR14-F1
#
_entry.id   AF-A0A935NR14-F1
#
_cell.length_a   1.000
_cell.length_b   1.000
_cell.length_c   1.000
_cell.angle_alpha   90.00
_cell.angle_beta   90.00
_cell.angle_gamma   90.00
#
_symmetry.space_group_name_H-M   'P 1'
#
loop_
_entity.id
_entity.type
_entity.pdbx_description
1 polymer ?
#
loop_
_entity_poly.entity_id
_entity_poly.type
_entity_poly.pdbx_seq_one_letter_code
_entity_poly.pdbx_strand_id
1 'polypeptide(L)'
;MVKKLKQMANKKAASSANLLDSALAGSVKDSAQQIWLAGMGAFSKAQEEGGKVFEALVKEGMSLQRKTQAVAEEKIGAVTSKMSNMAGDVQSKAGQHWDKLETIFEERTAKALNKLGVPSAKDVEALIKRIDTLSAQVAKLSKGTAAPARKAAAKANGAAKPAAKRATARKSAAA
;
A
#
# COMPACT_ATOMS: atom_id res chain seq x y z
N MET A 1 26.01 -6.57 -106.97
CA MET A 1 26.69 -5.51 -106.18
C MET A 1 25.89 -4.97 -104.98
N VAL A 2 24.56 -5.13 -104.93
CA VAL A 2 23.71 -4.54 -103.85
C VAL A 2 23.97 -5.14 -102.45
N LYS A 3 24.35 -6.42 -102.35
CA LYS A 3 24.58 -7.11 -101.07
C LYS A 3 25.78 -6.54 -100.28
N LYS A 4 26.83 -6.09 -100.98
CA LYS A 4 28.05 -5.50 -100.37
C LYS A 4 27.82 -4.07 -99.88
N LEU A 5 27.00 -3.29 -100.59
CA LEU A 5 26.56 -1.96 -100.13
C LEU A 5 25.67 -2.05 -98.89
N LYS A 6 24.73 -2.99 -98.85
CA LYS A 6 23.88 -3.22 -97.67
C LYS A 6 24.70 -3.63 -96.44
N GLN A 7 25.72 -4.47 -96.63
CA GLN A 7 26.60 -4.89 -95.53
C GLN A 7 27.48 -3.75 -95.00
N MET A 8 28.01 -2.89 -95.87
CA MET A 8 28.77 -1.70 -95.45
C MET A 8 27.88 -0.67 -94.75
N ALA A 9 26.66 -0.45 -95.23
CA ALA A 9 25.69 0.41 -94.56
C ALA A 9 25.36 -0.11 -93.15
N ASN A 10 25.16 -1.44 -93.00
CA ASN A 10 24.86 -2.05 -91.70
C ASN A 10 26.05 -1.97 -90.73
N LYS A 11 27.28 -2.12 -91.23
CA LYS A 11 28.51 -1.99 -90.42
C LYS A 11 28.77 -0.55 -89.98
N LYS A 12 28.43 0.43 -90.83
CA LYS A 12 28.46 1.86 -90.50
C LYS A 12 27.39 2.23 -89.45
N ALA A 13 26.20 1.67 -89.57
CA ALA A 13 25.14 1.82 -88.58
C ALA A 13 25.53 1.21 -87.22
N ALA A 14 26.12 0.01 -87.20
CA ALA A 14 26.56 -0.63 -85.96
C ALA A 14 27.74 0.11 -85.28
N SER A 15 28.69 0.64 -86.04
CA SER A 15 29.81 1.42 -85.48
C SER A 15 29.38 2.79 -84.96
N SER A 16 28.44 3.45 -85.62
CA SER A 16 27.84 4.69 -85.10
C SER A 16 26.97 4.44 -83.88
N ALA A 17 26.21 3.34 -83.82
CA ALA A 17 25.46 2.96 -82.62
C ALA A 17 26.37 2.71 -81.41
N ASN A 18 27.50 2.00 -81.57
CA ASN A 18 28.45 1.76 -80.48
C ASN A 18 29.18 3.04 -80.02
N LEU A 19 29.47 3.98 -80.92
CA LEU A 19 30.06 5.27 -80.55
C LEU A 19 29.08 6.11 -79.72
N LEU A 20 27.80 6.06 -80.07
CA LEU A 20 26.73 6.79 -79.38
C LEU A 20 26.47 6.18 -78.00
N ASP A 21 26.50 4.85 -77.86
CA ASP A 21 26.38 4.15 -76.57
C ASP A 21 27.56 4.45 -75.64
N SER A 22 28.80 4.45 -76.17
CA SER A 22 29.99 4.80 -75.40
C SER A 22 30.00 6.27 -74.95
N ALA A 23 29.57 7.20 -75.81
CA ALA A 23 29.43 8.60 -75.45
C ALA A 23 28.33 8.81 -74.39
N LEU A 24 27.22 8.09 -74.49
CA LEU A 24 26.14 8.12 -73.51
C LEU A 24 26.59 7.55 -72.16
N ALA A 25 27.27 6.40 -72.16
CA ALA A 25 27.84 5.79 -70.95
C ALA A 25 28.86 6.70 -70.26
N GLY A 26 29.69 7.41 -71.04
CA GLY A 26 30.59 8.45 -70.52
C GLY A 26 29.82 9.58 -69.83
N SER A 27 28.79 10.14 -70.48
CA SER A 27 27.99 11.23 -69.92
C SER A 27 27.22 10.84 -68.65
N VAL A 28 26.74 9.59 -68.57
CA VAL A 28 26.07 9.05 -67.38
C VAL A 28 27.06 8.86 -66.24
N LYS A 29 28.27 8.36 -66.52
CA LYS A 29 29.33 8.22 -65.52
C LYS A 29 29.76 9.58 -64.98
N ASP A 30 29.96 10.57 -65.85
CA ASP A 30 30.34 11.92 -65.44
C ASP A 30 29.23 12.57 -64.61
N SER A 31 27.96 12.39 -65.00
CA SER A 31 26.81 12.88 -64.22
C SER A 31 26.71 12.20 -62.86
N ALA A 32 26.89 10.87 -62.80
CA ALA A 32 26.89 10.12 -61.55
C ALA A 32 28.05 10.56 -60.63
N GLN A 33 29.21 10.86 -61.19
CA GLN A 33 30.36 11.35 -60.44
C GLN A 33 30.13 12.77 -59.93
N GLN A 34 29.47 13.64 -60.70
CA GLN A 34 29.07 14.97 -60.24
C GLN A 34 28.00 14.90 -59.14
N ILE A 35 27.00 14.03 -59.27
CA ILE A 35 25.99 13.79 -58.23
C ILE A 35 26.66 13.27 -56.95
N TRP A 36 27.63 12.37 -57.08
CA TRP A 36 28.38 11.84 -55.94
C TRP A 36 29.21 12.92 -55.24
N LEU A 37 29.95 13.74 -56.00
CA LEU A 37 30.73 14.84 -55.46
C LEU A 37 29.85 15.91 -54.82
N ALA A 38 28.72 16.25 -55.44
CA ALA A 38 27.72 17.15 -54.88
C ALA A 38 27.09 16.57 -53.60
N GLY A 39 26.83 15.26 -53.58
CA GLY A 39 26.35 14.55 -52.39
C GLY A 39 27.33 14.61 -51.23
N MET A 40 28.62 14.36 -51.47
CA MET A 40 29.67 14.48 -50.45
C MET A 40 29.89 15.94 -50.01
N GLY A 41 29.78 16.91 -50.92
CA GLY A 41 29.86 18.34 -50.60
C GLY A 41 28.68 18.81 -49.74
N ALA A 42 27.46 18.40 -50.08
CA ALA A 42 26.26 18.70 -49.31
C ALA A 42 26.28 18.02 -47.93
N PHE A 43 26.75 16.78 -47.84
CA PHE A 43 26.94 16.10 -46.56
C PHE A 43 27.97 16.80 -45.68
N SER A 44 29.10 17.21 -46.25
CA SER A 44 30.13 17.97 -45.52
C SER A 44 29.59 19.31 -45.01
N LYS A 45 28.79 20.01 -45.83
CA LYS A 45 28.13 21.25 -45.42
C LYS A 45 27.09 21.03 -44.33
N ALA A 46 26.29 19.97 -44.43
CA ALA A 46 25.34 19.56 -43.39
C ALA A 46 26.05 19.13 -42.09
N GLN A 47 27.25 18.55 -42.17
CA GLN A 47 28.05 18.24 -40.99
C GLN A 47 28.58 19.51 -40.30
N GLU A 48 29.05 20.48 -41.09
CA GLU A 48 29.52 21.78 -40.56
C GLU A 48 28.39 22.63 -39.96
N GLU A 49 27.23 22.67 -40.63
CA GLU A 49 26.05 23.40 -40.15
C GLU A 49 25.30 22.61 -39.05
N GLY A 50 25.31 21.28 -39.11
CA GLY A 50 24.68 20.38 -38.14
C GLY A 50 25.27 20.50 -36.75
N GLY A 51 26.60 20.69 -36.64
CA GLY A 51 27.24 20.97 -35.35
C GLY A 51 26.74 22.28 -34.71
N LYS A 52 26.57 23.34 -35.50
CA LYS A 52 26.07 24.64 -35.02
C LYS A 52 24.61 24.55 -34.55
N VAL A 53 23.77 23.84 -35.30
CA VAL A 53 22.37 23.59 -34.91
C VAL A 53 22.29 22.71 -33.67
N PHE A 54 23.15 21.69 -33.55
CA PHE A 54 23.23 20.85 -32.36
C PHE A 54 23.64 21.66 -31.12
N GLU A 55 24.69 22.46 -31.19
CA GLU A 55 25.12 23.33 -30.10
C GLU A 55 24.03 24.34 -29.71
N ALA A 56 23.31 24.90 -30.68
CA ALA A 56 22.15 25.76 -30.42
C ALA A 56 21.04 25.01 -29.68
N LEU A 57 20.69 23.80 -30.11
CA LEU A 57 19.70 22.94 -29.46
C LEU A 57 20.13 22.55 -28.04
N VAL A 58 21.42 22.24 -27.82
CA VAL A 58 21.95 21.93 -26.48
C VAL A 58 21.87 23.16 -25.58
N LYS A 59 22.24 24.33 -26.07
CA LYS A 59 22.14 25.59 -25.32
C LYS A 59 20.69 25.93 -24.97
N GLU A 60 19.79 25.73 -25.93
CA GLU A 60 18.36 25.96 -25.73
C GLU A 60 17.78 24.94 -24.75
N GLY A 61 18.14 23.66 -24.85
CA GLY A 61 17.78 22.60 -23.91
C GLY A 61 18.29 22.87 -22.49
N MET A 62 19.55 23.29 -22.33
CA MET A 62 20.11 23.73 -21.05
C MET A 62 19.36 24.95 -20.49
N SER A 63 18.97 25.90 -21.35
CA SER A 63 18.20 27.08 -20.92
C SER A 63 16.78 26.70 -20.50
N LEU A 64 16.15 25.76 -21.22
CA LEU A 64 14.82 25.24 -20.92
C LEU A 64 14.82 24.41 -19.65
N GLN A 65 15.84 23.58 -19.43
CA GLN A 65 16.04 22.84 -18.19
C GLN A 65 16.20 23.80 -17.02
N ARG A 66 17.07 24.83 -17.12
CA ARG A 66 17.24 25.83 -16.06
C ARG A 66 15.94 26.60 -15.77
N LYS A 67 15.22 27.03 -16.81
CA LYS A 67 13.91 27.71 -16.65
C LYS A 67 12.87 26.79 -16.01
N THR A 68 12.81 25.54 -16.43
CA THR A 68 11.87 24.54 -15.89
C THR A 68 12.21 24.20 -14.45
N GLN A 69 13.50 24.06 -14.13
CA GLN A 69 13.97 23.86 -12.77
C GLN A 69 13.62 25.05 -11.88
N ALA A 70 13.89 26.28 -12.32
CA ALA A 70 13.55 27.47 -11.56
C ALA A 70 12.04 27.59 -11.31
N VAL A 71 11.21 27.35 -12.34
CA VAL A 71 9.74 27.35 -12.20
C VAL A 71 9.26 26.18 -11.33
N ALA A 72 9.88 25.01 -11.42
CA ALA A 72 9.55 23.88 -10.57
C ALA A 72 9.94 24.15 -9.12
N GLU A 73 11.11 24.71 -8.85
CA GLU A 73 11.56 25.12 -7.52
C GLU A 73 10.65 26.21 -6.94
N GLU A 74 10.25 27.20 -7.74
CA GLU A 74 9.32 28.25 -7.32
C GLU A 74 7.91 27.68 -7.04
N LYS A 75 7.40 26.80 -7.90
CA LYS A 75 6.08 26.16 -7.72
C LYS A 75 6.07 25.17 -6.56
N ILE A 76 7.11 24.36 -6.41
CA ILE A 76 7.25 23.43 -5.29
C ILE A 76 7.42 24.21 -4.00
N GLY A 77 8.20 25.29 -4.00
CA GLY A 77 8.33 26.19 -2.85
C GLY A 77 6.98 26.78 -2.47
N ALA A 78 6.26 27.39 -3.41
CA ALA A 78 4.95 28.00 -3.17
C ALA A 78 3.88 26.99 -2.74
N VAL A 79 3.87 25.79 -3.34
CA VAL A 79 2.94 24.71 -2.98
C VAL A 79 3.30 24.11 -1.63
N THR A 80 4.58 23.87 -1.35
CA THR A 80 5.05 23.38 -0.04
C THR A 80 4.73 24.38 1.06
N SER A 81 4.97 25.67 0.84
CA SER A 81 4.61 26.71 1.80
C SER A 81 3.10 26.80 2.01
N LYS A 82 2.29 26.77 0.93
CA LYS A 82 0.83 26.73 1.05
C LYS A 82 0.33 25.47 1.75
N MET A 83 0.92 24.31 1.45
CA MET A 83 0.55 23.04 2.07
C MET A 83 1.00 22.99 3.52
N SER A 84 2.16 23.54 3.87
CA SER A 84 2.62 23.64 5.25
C SER A 84 1.74 24.57 6.07
N ASN A 85 1.36 25.73 5.52
CA ASN A 85 0.40 26.64 6.16
C ASN A 85 -0.98 25.99 6.30
N MET A 86 -1.49 25.36 5.25
CA MET A 86 -2.78 24.66 5.28
C MET A 86 -2.74 23.44 6.19
N ALA A 87 -1.63 22.71 6.27
CA ALA A 87 -1.44 21.61 7.22
C ALA A 87 -1.34 22.13 8.65
N GLY A 88 -0.72 23.29 8.90
CA GLY A 88 -0.73 23.95 10.20
C GLY A 88 -2.14 24.37 10.62
N ASP A 89 -2.91 24.95 9.71
CA ASP A 89 -4.31 25.35 9.93
C ASP A 89 -5.23 24.14 10.11
N VAL A 90 -5.07 23.10 9.28
CA VAL A 90 -5.80 21.83 9.40
C VAL A 90 -5.38 21.10 10.66
N GLN A 91 -4.10 21.05 11.04
CA GLN A 91 -3.70 20.40 12.29
C GLN A 91 -4.22 21.15 13.51
N SER A 92 -4.26 22.48 13.47
CA SER A 92 -4.79 23.30 14.56
C SER A 92 -6.32 23.21 14.66
N LYS A 93 -7.05 23.23 13.55
CA LYS A 93 -8.53 23.09 13.52
C LYS A 93 -8.99 21.65 13.66
N ALA A 94 -8.28 20.71 13.05
CA ALA A 94 -8.57 19.29 13.10
C ALA A 94 -7.98 18.61 14.32
N GLY A 95 -7.10 19.21 15.13
CA GLY A 95 -6.69 18.64 16.42
C GLY A 95 -7.90 18.34 17.32
N GLN A 96 -8.89 19.23 17.32
CA GLN A 96 -10.17 19.03 18.01
C GLN A 96 -11.05 17.95 17.36
N HIS A 97 -10.96 17.77 16.05
CA HIS A 97 -11.66 16.71 15.33
C HIS A 97 -10.92 15.36 15.41
N TRP A 98 -9.61 15.37 15.60
CA TRP A 98 -8.74 14.21 15.77
C TRP A 98 -9.01 13.52 17.08
N ASP A 99 -9.16 14.27 18.17
CA ASP A 99 -9.57 13.74 19.48
C ASP A 99 -10.95 13.02 19.39
N LYS A 100 -11.87 13.60 18.62
CA LYS A 100 -13.17 12.99 18.32
C LYS A 100 -13.07 11.77 17.40
N LEU A 101 -12.15 11.77 16.45
CA LEU A 101 -11.85 10.62 15.58
C LEU A 101 -11.12 9.51 16.34
N GLU A 102 -10.27 9.85 17.31
CA GLU A 102 -9.62 8.91 18.22
C GLU A 102 -10.68 8.21 19.06
N THR A 103 -11.63 8.96 19.63
CA THR A 103 -12.78 8.37 20.34
C THR A 103 -13.62 7.45 19.45
N ILE A 104 -13.92 7.86 18.21
CA ILE A 104 -14.71 7.03 17.26
C ILE A 104 -13.90 5.81 16.78
N PHE A 105 -12.60 5.98 16.58
CA PHE A 105 -11.69 4.92 16.18
C PHE A 105 -11.53 3.90 17.30
N GLU A 106 -11.37 4.34 18.55
CA GLU A 106 -11.38 3.49 19.73
C GLU A 106 -12.72 2.76 19.87
N GLU A 107 -13.86 3.43 19.68
CA GLU A 107 -15.17 2.77 19.76
C GLU A 107 -15.34 1.73 18.64
N ARG A 108 -14.89 2.02 17.42
CA ARG A 108 -14.94 1.10 16.28
C ARG A 108 -13.95 -0.05 16.44
N THR A 109 -12.75 0.21 16.93
CA THR A 109 -11.72 -0.79 17.21
C THR A 109 -12.17 -1.70 18.36
N ALA A 110 -12.72 -1.12 19.44
CA ALA A 110 -13.33 -1.87 20.54
C ALA A 110 -14.51 -2.72 20.06
N LYS A 111 -15.39 -2.19 19.20
CA LYS A 111 -16.48 -2.98 18.58
C LYS A 111 -15.95 -4.12 17.72
N ALA A 112 -14.90 -3.88 16.93
CA ALA A 112 -14.27 -4.90 16.09
C ALA A 112 -13.61 -5.99 16.95
N LEU A 113 -12.88 -5.62 18.00
CA LEU A 113 -12.26 -6.56 18.94
C LEU A 113 -13.30 -7.41 19.68
N ASN A 114 -14.38 -6.78 20.16
CA ASN A 114 -15.49 -7.49 20.79
C ASN A 114 -16.19 -8.46 19.81
N LYS A 115 -16.34 -8.07 18.54
CA LYS A 115 -16.87 -8.95 17.48
C LYS A 115 -15.92 -10.11 17.14
N LEU A 116 -14.62 -9.92 17.32
CA LEU A 116 -13.60 -10.94 17.18
C LEU A 116 -13.48 -11.85 18.43
N GLY A 117 -14.26 -11.58 19.49
CA GLY A 117 -14.29 -12.38 20.70
C GLY A 117 -13.22 -12.01 21.73
N VAL A 118 -12.55 -10.86 21.59
CA VAL A 118 -11.62 -10.35 22.61
C VAL A 118 -12.43 -9.61 23.68
N PRO A 119 -12.51 -10.12 24.93
CA PRO A 119 -13.28 -9.48 25.99
C PRO A 119 -12.64 -8.15 26.39
N SER A 120 -13.47 -7.13 26.65
CA SER A 120 -12.96 -5.83 27.09
C SER A 120 -12.50 -5.86 28.55
N ALA A 121 -11.63 -4.93 28.95
CA ALA A 121 -11.14 -4.83 30.33
C ALA A 121 -12.28 -4.67 31.35
N LYS A 122 -13.36 -3.98 30.98
CA LYS A 122 -14.55 -3.82 31.85
C LYS A 122 -15.33 -5.11 32.01
N ASP A 123 -15.36 -5.95 30.99
CA ASP A 123 -16.02 -7.27 31.07
C ASP A 123 -15.25 -8.21 31.98
N VAL A 124 -13.91 -8.18 31.92
CA VAL A 124 -13.03 -8.93 32.82
C VAL A 124 -13.25 -8.47 34.27
N GLU A 125 -13.31 -7.16 34.51
CA GLU A 125 -13.52 -6.59 35.84
C GLU A 125 -14.92 -6.90 36.43
N ALA A 126 -15.96 -6.87 35.59
CA ALA A 126 -17.31 -7.28 35.98
C ALA A 126 -17.37 -8.78 36.31
N LEU A 127 -16.61 -9.61 35.58
CA LEU A 127 -16.52 -11.03 35.85
C LEU A 127 -15.78 -11.31 37.17
N ILE A 128 -14.68 -10.59 37.45
CA ILE A 128 -13.94 -10.69 38.72
C ILE A 128 -14.88 -10.39 39.90
N LYS A 129 -15.65 -9.29 39.85
CA LYS A 129 -16.62 -8.96 40.92
C LYS A 129 -17.70 -10.04 41.10
N ARG A 130 -18.16 -10.65 40.00
CA ARG A 130 -19.10 -11.78 40.07
C ARG A 130 -18.46 -13.00 40.70
N ILE A 131 -17.20 -13.30 40.37
CA ILE A 131 -16.44 -14.41 40.96
C ILE A 131 -16.24 -14.18 42.45
N ASP A 132 -15.89 -12.97 42.89
CA ASP A 132 -15.73 -12.65 44.31
C ASP A 132 -17.04 -12.84 45.09
N THR A 133 -18.15 -12.37 44.52
CA THR A 133 -19.48 -12.54 45.11
C THR A 133 -19.87 -14.02 45.20
N LEU A 134 -19.63 -14.79 44.15
CA LEU A 134 -19.91 -16.22 44.12
C LEU A 134 -19.02 -16.98 45.10
N SER A 135 -17.73 -16.63 45.18
CA SER A 135 -16.76 -17.19 46.11
C SER A 135 -17.21 -16.94 47.56
N ALA A 136 -17.68 -15.74 47.87
CA ALA A 136 -18.25 -15.41 49.17
C ALA A 136 -19.52 -16.24 49.50
N GLN A 137 -20.38 -16.47 48.51
CA GLN A 137 -21.58 -17.30 48.67
C GLN A 137 -21.24 -18.79 48.87
N VAL A 138 -20.27 -19.32 48.11
CA VAL A 138 -19.78 -20.70 48.24
C VAL A 138 -19.07 -20.92 49.57
N ALA A 139 -18.25 -19.96 50.03
CA ALA A 139 -17.62 -20.02 51.35
C ALA A 139 -18.68 -20.04 52.47
N LYS A 140 -19.77 -19.28 52.30
CA LYS A 140 -20.90 -19.25 53.25
C LYS A 140 -21.69 -20.57 53.25
N LEU A 141 -21.90 -21.18 52.08
CA LEU A 141 -22.54 -22.50 51.94
C LEU A 141 -21.66 -23.63 52.45
N SER A 142 -20.34 -23.59 52.18
CA SER A 142 -19.36 -24.57 52.67
C SER A 142 -19.21 -24.53 54.20
N LYS A 143 -19.29 -23.35 54.82
CA LYS A 143 -19.40 -23.22 56.28
C LYS A 143 -20.74 -23.72 56.85
N GLY A 144 -21.77 -23.93 56.01
CA GLY A 144 -23.07 -24.48 56.40
C GLY A 144 -23.11 -26.01 56.49
N THR A 145 -22.17 -26.73 55.86
CA THR A 145 -22.13 -28.21 55.88
C THR A 145 -21.18 -28.80 56.93
N ALA A 146 -20.39 -27.99 57.62
CA ALA A 146 -19.68 -28.41 58.83
C ALA A 146 -20.54 -28.09 60.06
N ALA A 147 -21.51 -28.96 60.35
CA ALA A 147 -22.20 -28.94 61.63
C ALA A 147 -21.16 -29.17 62.75
N PRO A 148 -21.00 -28.26 63.73
CA PRO A 148 -20.14 -28.53 64.85
C PRO A 148 -20.82 -29.58 65.73
N ALA A 149 -20.21 -30.76 65.82
CA ALA A 149 -20.51 -31.73 66.86
C ALA A 149 -20.40 -31.03 68.23
N ARG A 150 -21.53 -30.83 68.92
CA ARG A 150 -21.54 -30.34 70.30
C ARG A 150 -20.89 -31.40 71.19
N LYS A 151 -19.61 -31.18 71.47
CA LYS A 151 -18.81 -31.89 72.46
C LYS A 151 -19.42 -31.68 73.85
N ALA A 152 -19.65 -32.79 74.53
CA ALA A 152 -20.12 -32.88 75.91
C ALA A 152 -19.29 -32.01 76.86
N ALA A 153 -19.97 -31.31 77.77
CA ALA A 153 -19.38 -30.79 78.98
C ALA A 153 -20.05 -31.49 80.17
N ALA A 154 -19.31 -32.45 80.73
CA ALA A 154 -19.61 -33.03 82.03
C ALA A 154 -19.36 -31.99 83.13
N LYS A 155 -20.32 -31.82 84.05
CA LYS A 155 -20.01 -31.43 85.42
C LYS A 155 -21.04 -32.05 86.37
N ALA A 156 -20.51 -32.82 87.30
CA ALA A 156 -21.23 -33.58 88.31
C ALA A 156 -21.65 -32.72 89.52
N ASN A 157 -22.56 -33.32 90.28
CA ASN A 157 -22.89 -33.16 91.71
C ASN A 157 -24.16 -32.36 92.08
N GLY A 158 -25.02 -33.05 92.86
CA GLY A 158 -25.82 -32.42 93.92
C GLY A 158 -27.30 -32.77 93.99
N ALA A 159 -27.61 -33.91 94.63
CA ALA A 159 -28.71 -34.14 95.59
C ALA A 159 -30.19 -33.77 95.31
N ALA A 160 -31.05 -34.76 95.67
CA ALA A 160 -32.40 -34.67 96.26
C ALA A 160 -33.67 -34.56 95.36
N LYS A 161 -34.27 -35.75 95.08
CA LYS A 161 -35.65 -36.23 95.42
C LYS A 161 -36.85 -35.23 95.47
N PRO A 162 -38.12 -35.69 95.31
CA PRO A 162 -38.77 -36.44 94.23
C PRO A 162 -40.22 -35.92 93.90
N ALA A 163 -40.99 -36.72 93.16
CA ALA A 163 -42.47 -36.75 93.07
C ALA A 163 -43.10 -35.86 91.96
N ALA A 164 -44.19 -36.22 91.27
CA ALA A 164 -45.13 -37.33 91.38
C ALA A 164 -45.82 -37.59 90.02
N LYS A 165 -46.32 -38.83 89.83
CA LYS A 165 -47.59 -39.26 89.18
C LYS A 165 -48.03 -38.48 87.92
N ARG A 166 -48.41 -39.12 86.80
CA ARG A 166 -49.44 -40.16 86.69
C ARG A 166 -49.51 -40.75 85.27
N ALA A 167 -49.95 -42.00 85.23
CA ALA A 167 -50.50 -42.86 84.17
C ALA A 167 -51.06 -42.19 82.89
N THR A 168 -51.08 -42.83 81.71
CA THR A 168 -51.80 -44.08 81.40
C THR A 168 -51.34 -44.78 80.12
N ALA A 169 -51.59 -46.09 80.10
CA ALA A 169 -51.27 -47.13 79.12
C ALA A 169 -52.06 -47.12 77.80
N ARG A 170 -51.49 -47.75 76.75
CA ARG A 170 -51.95 -48.99 76.06
C ARG A 170 -51.06 -49.25 74.82
N LYS A 171 -50.25 -50.35 74.80
CA LYS A 171 -50.49 -51.69 74.19
C LYS A 171 -50.67 -51.60 72.65
N SER A 172 -49.80 -52.14 71.79
CA SER A 172 -49.37 -53.54 71.56
C SER A 172 -47.99 -53.61 70.86
N ALA A 173 -47.03 -54.51 71.15
CA ALA A 173 -46.89 -55.92 70.71
C ALA A 173 -47.22 -56.15 69.22
N ALA A 174 -46.52 -56.94 68.40
CA ALA A 174 -45.21 -57.61 68.35
C ALA A 174 -45.23 -58.32 66.97
N ALA A 175 -44.05 -58.56 66.37
CA ALA A 175 -43.80 -59.36 65.17
C ALA A 175 -44.33 -58.81 63.83
#